data_AF-A0A293MJ64-F1
#
_entry.id   AF-A0A293MJ64-F1
#
_cell.length_a   1.000
_cell.length_b   1.000
_cell.length_c   1.000
_cell.angle_alpha   90.00
_cell.angle_beta   90.00
_cell.angle_gamma   90.00
#
_symmetry.space_group_name_H-M   'P 1'
#
loop_
_entity.id
_entity.type
_entity.pdbx_description
1 polymer ?
#
loop_
_entity_poly.entity_id
_entity_poly.type
_entity_poly.pdbx_seq_one_letter_code
_entity_poly.pdbx_strand_id
1 'polypeptide(L)'
;MGLERFVLLGPRLVEKVRPDIQRKYEHIIKKPEIISNYIYHCNAQMPSGEGAFKAMTTQFGWARHPMVNRIPDLHKGVPMTFVYGSRSWIDKQPGIHVQRLREDSDVDIEILDGG
;
A
#
# COMPACT_ATOMS: atom_id res chain seq x y z
N MET A 1 -32.94 -8.61 13.01
CA MET A 1 -32.89 -7.36 13.82
C MET A 1 -31.52 -7.16 14.50
N GLY A 2 -30.41 -7.46 13.82
CA GLY A 2 -29.06 -7.44 14.42
C GLY A 2 -27.96 -6.82 13.56
N LEU A 3 -28.12 -6.79 12.22
CA LEU A 3 -27.12 -6.26 11.30
C LEU A 3 -27.02 -4.72 11.33
N GLU A 4 -28.15 -4.03 11.50
CA GLU A 4 -28.19 -2.55 11.44
C GLU A 4 -27.49 -1.87 12.63
N ARG A 5 -27.44 -2.53 13.80
CA ARG A 5 -26.75 -2.00 14.98
C ARG A 5 -25.23 -2.01 14.81
N PHE A 6 -24.67 -2.97 14.07
CA PHE A 6 -23.24 -2.99 13.76
C PHE A 6 -22.86 -1.85 12.82
N VAL A 7 -23.72 -1.55 11.85
CA VAL A 7 -23.50 -0.44 10.90
C VAL A 7 -23.48 0.92 11.63
N LEU A 8 -24.34 1.11 12.64
CA LEU A 8 -24.43 2.37 13.38
C LEU A 8 -23.32 2.57 14.44
N LEU A 9 -22.83 1.48 15.05
CA LEU A 9 -21.84 1.53 16.14
C LEU A 9 -20.40 1.24 15.69
N GLY A 10 -20.23 0.63 14.52
CA GLY A 10 -18.93 0.26 13.96
C GLY A 10 -17.94 1.41 13.81
N PRO A 11 -18.33 2.55 13.21
CA PRO A 11 -17.47 3.71 13.10
C PRO A 11 -17.01 4.25 14.46
N ARG A 12 -17.89 4.26 15.46
CA ARG A 12 -17.55 4.69 16.84
C ARG A 12 -16.54 3.76 17.51
N LEU A 13 -16.51 2.48 17.15
CA LEU A 13 -15.51 1.55 17.64
C LEU A 13 -14.13 1.87 17.06
N VAL A 14 -14.05 2.14 15.75
CA VAL A 14 -12.80 2.57 15.09
C VAL A 14 -12.27 3.84 15.74
N GLU A 15 -13.16 4.79 16.02
CA GLU A 15 -12.85 6.06 16.69
C GLU A 15 -12.19 5.86 18.05
N LYS A 16 -12.72 4.94 18.87
CA LYS A 16 -12.20 4.65 20.21
C LYS A 16 -10.89 3.88 20.18
N VAL A 17 -10.74 2.93 19.25
CA VAL A 17 -9.57 2.03 19.19
C VAL A 17 -8.40 2.69 18.46
N ARG A 18 -8.66 3.53 17.45
CA ARG A 18 -7.65 4.18 16.61
C ARG A 18 -7.86 5.71 16.47
N PRO A 19 -7.92 6.45 17.59
CA PRO A 19 -8.07 7.91 17.55
C PRO A 19 -6.86 8.61 16.91
N ASP A 20 -5.70 7.95 16.88
CA ASP A 20 -4.48 8.43 16.25
C ASP A 20 -4.66 8.68 14.74
N ILE A 21 -5.44 7.85 14.05
CA ILE A 21 -5.65 8.00 12.61
C ILE A 21 -6.43 9.28 12.33
N GLN A 22 -7.47 9.58 13.09
CA GLN A 22 -8.24 10.81 12.89
C GLN A 22 -7.38 12.05 13.11
N ARG A 23 -6.63 12.10 14.21
CA ARG A 23 -5.71 13.22 14.53
C ARG A 23 -4.71 13.45 13.42
N LYS A 24 -4.18 12.38 12.81
CA LYS A 24 -3.20 12.48 11.71
C LYS A 24 -3.72 13.33 10.54
N TYR A 25 -5.02 13.32 10.26
CA TYR A 25 -5.60 13.99 9.09
C TYR A 25 -6.46 15.20 9.47
N GLU A 26 -6.48 15.63 10.73
CA GLU A 26 -7.33 16.74 11.21
C GLU A 26 -7.04 18.07 10.50
N HIS A 27 -5.80 18.27 10.06
CA HIS A 27 -5.36 19.46 9.33
C HIS A 27 -5.91 19.52 7.88
N ILE A 28 -6.40 18.40 7.34
CA ILE A 28 -6.96 18.31 5.98
C ILE A 28 -8.48 18.05 6.05
N ILE A 29 -8.91 17.15 6.93
CA ILE A 29 -10.29 16.68 7.07
C ILE A 29 -10.93 17.35 8.29
N LYS A 30 -11.79 18.34 8.04
CA LYS A 30 -12.49 19.10 9.08
C LYS A 30 -13.51 18.30 9.89
N LYS A 31 -13.97 17.16 9.36
CA LYS A 31 -14.99 16.29 9.95
C LYS A 31 -14.36 14.94 10.32
N PRO A 32 -13.89 14.74 11.57
CA PRO A 32 -13.13 13.56 11.95
C PRO A 32 -13.91 12.25 11.74
N GLU A 33 -15.24 12.29 11.86
CA GLU A 33 -16.12 11.14 11.66
C GLU A 33 -16.01 10.53 10.25
N ILE A 34 -15.58 11.31 9.25
CA ILE A 34 -15.40 10.83 7.87
C ILE A 34 -14.38 9.69 7.83
N ILE A 35 -13.27 9.81 8.56
CA ILE A 35 -12.17 8.84 8.54
C ILE A 35 -12.62 7.53 9.17
N SER A 36 -13.27 7.59 10.34
CA SER A 36 -13.74 6.40 11.04
C SER A 36 -14.87 5.69 10.30
N ASN A 37 -15.80 6.45 9.69
CA ASN A 37 -16.83 5.89 8.80
C ASN A 37 -16.20 5.20 7.59
N TYR A 38 -15.25 5.86 6.92
CA TYR A 38 -14.54 5.30 5.77
C TYR A 38 -13.84 3.98 6.13
N ILE A 39 -13.02 3.97 7.18
CA ILE A 39 -12.27 2.79 7.61
C ILE A 39 -13.22 1.65 7.99
N TYR A 40 -14.28 1.93 8.76
CA TYR A 40 -15.24 0.91 9.14
C TYR A 40 -15.90 0.28 7.90
N HIS A 41 -16.40 1.09 6.97
CA HIS A 41 -17.08 0.58 5.79
C HIS A 41 -16.15 -0.14 4.82
N CYS A 42 -14.88 0.26 4.72
CA CYS A 42 -13.87 -0.51 3.98
C CYS A 42 -13.64 -1.90 4.59
N ASN A 43 -13.56 -2.00 5.92
CA ASN A 43 -13.30 -3.27 6.61
C ASN A 43 -14.54 -4.16 6.75
N ALA A 44 -15.74 -3.58 6.79
CA ALA A 44 -17.00 -4.32 6.89
C ALA A 44 -17.43 -4.95 5.56
N GLN A 45 -16.85 -4.51 4.45
CA GLN A 45 -17.05 -5.12 3.13
C GLN A 45 -16.26 -6.42 2.97
N MET A 46 -16.55 -7.16 1.91
CA MET A 46 -15.76 -8.33 1.54
C MET A 46 -14.35 -7.87 1.10
N PRO A 47 -13.27 -8.24 1.81
CA PRO A 47 -11.97 -7.60 1.65
C PRO A 47 -11.16 -8.24 0.51
N SER A 48 -11.58 -8.02 -0.75
CA SER A 48 -10.89 -8.57 -1.92
C SER A 48 -9.43 -8.12 -2.01
N GLY A 49 -9.13 -6.87 -1.63
CA GLY A 49 -7.78 -6.31 -1.60
C GLY A 49 -6.88 -6.97 -0.55
N GLU A 50 -7.35 -7.13 0.70
CA GLU A 50 -6.58 -7.81 1.75
C GLU A 50 -6.38 -9.29 1.41
N GLY A 51 -7.42 -9.96 0.89
CA GLY A 51 -7.34 -11.33 0.40
C GLY A 51 -6.30 -11.48 -0.72
N ALA A 52 -6.32 -10.58 -1.71
CA ALA A 52 -5.32 -10.56 -2.78
C ALA A 52 -3.92 -10.26 -2.25
N PHE A 53 -3.75 -9.27 -1.37
CA PHE A 53 -2.47 -8.94 -0.77
C PHE A 53 -1.89 -10.12 0.02
N LYS A 54 -2.72 -10.80 0.81
CA LYS A 54 -2.35 -12.02 1.54
C LYS A 54 -2.00 -13.18 0.60
N ALA A 55 -2.68 -13.30 -0.55
CA ALA A 55 -2.35 -14.31 -1.55
C ALA A 55 -1.00 -14.04 -2.25
N MET A 56 -0.64 -12.76 -2.40
CA MET A 56 0.60 -12.29 -3.03
C MET A 56 1.80 -12.21 -2.07
N THR A 57 1.58 -12.33 -0.76
CA THR A 57 2.61 -12.18 0.26
C THR A 57 2.76 -13.44 1.12
N THR A 58 3.89 -13.54 1.80
CA THR A 58 4.19 -14.55 2.81
C THR A 58 4.32 -13.87 4.17
N GLN A 59 4.88 -14.55 5.17
CA GLN A 59 5.09 -13.97 6.51
C GLN A 59 5.81 -12.63 6.43
N PHE A 60 5.45 -11.69 7.31
CA PHE A 60 6.03 -10.34 7.35
C PHE A 60 5.85 -9.48 6.08
N GLY A 61 4.96 -9.88 5.16
CA GLY A 61 4.66 -9.09 3.96
C GLY A 61 5.64 -9.27 2.81
N TRP A 62 6.55 -10.25 2.89
CA TRP A 62 7.46 -10.56 1.79
C TRP A 62 6.69 -11.06 0.56
N ALA A 63 7.10 -10.64 -0.64
CA ALA A 63 6.48 -11.08 -1.88
C ALA A 63 6.60 -12.61 -2.02
N ARG A 64 5.47 -13.29 -2.27
CA ARG A 64 5.43 -14.73 -2.49
C ARG A 64 6.14 -15.15 -3.77
N HIS A 65 6.04 -14.32 -4.81
CA HIS A 65 6.72 -14.50 -6.09
C HIS A 65 7.42 -13.18 -6.49
N PRO A 66 8.64 -12.92 -5.96
CA PRO A 66 9.35 -11.67 -6.20
C PRO A 66 9.47 -11.32 -7.69
N MET A 67 9.20 -10.06 -8.03
CA MET A 67 9.27 -9.59 -9.43
C MET A 67 10.67 -9.67 -10.00
N VAL A 68 11.71 -9.50 -9.17
CA VAL A 68 13.13 -9.52 -9.60
C VAL A 68 13.52 -10.80 -10.36
N ASN A 69 12.87 -11.93 -10.04
CA ASN A 69 13.15 -13.21 -10.69
C ASN A 69 12.42 -13.39 -12.03
N ARG A 70 11.46 -12.51 -12.35
CA ARG A 70 10.58 -12.60 -13.53
C ARG A 70 10.69 -11.38 -14.45
N ILE A 71 11.30 -10.30 -13.96
CA ILE A 71 11.49 -9.07 -14.72
C ILE A 71 12.36 -9.26 -15.99
N PRO A 72 13.34 -10.19 -16.07
CA PRO A 72 14.11 -10.37 -17.30
C PRO A 72 13.26 -10.90 -18.47
N ASP A 73 12.20 -11.65 -18.17
CA ASP A 73 11.29 -12.23 -19.18
C ASP A 73 10.34 -11.19 -19.78
N LEU A 74 10.24 -10.00 -19.17
CA LEU A 74 9.43 -8.91 -19.71
C LEU A 74 10.06 -8.39 -21.00
N HIS A 75 9.23 -8.10 -22.01
CA HIS A 75 9.71 -7.58 -23.29
C HIS A 75 10.59 -6.33 -23.11
N LYS A 76 11.71 -6.25 -23.82
CA LYS A 76 12.73 -5.18 -23.66
C LYS A 76 12.21 -3.78 -23.92
N GLY A 77 11.26 -3.66 -24.83
CA GLY A 77 10.57 -2.40 -25.14
C GLY A 77 9.57 -1.92 -24.09
N VAL A 78 9.44 -2.58 -22.94
CA VAL A 78 8.63 -2.08 -21.82
C VAL A 78 9.51 -1.22 -20.91
N PRO A 79 9.37 0.12 -20.94
CA PRO A 79 10.12 0.99 -20.06
C PRO A 79 9.64 0.83 -18.61
N MET A 80 10.55 1.03 -17.66
CA MET A 80 10.23 0.94 -16.24
C MET A 80 10.98 1.98 -15.43
N THR A 81 10.31 2.54 -14.43
CA THR A 81 10.90 3.50 -13.49
C THR A 81 10.66 2.99 -12.07
N PHE A 82 11.74 2.81 -11.32
CA PHE A 82 11.68 2.51 -9.89
C PHE A 82 11.63 3.81 -9.11
N VAL A 83 10.55 4.04 -8.37
CA VAL A 83 10.37 5.25 -7.57
C VAL A 83 10.59 4.93 -6.09
N TYR A 84 11.54 5.62 -5.47
CA TYR A 84 11.88 5.47 -4.05
C TYR A 84 11.69 6.78 -3.30
N GLY A 85 11.15 6.73 -2.08
CA GLY A 85 11.18 7.90 -1.19
C GLY A 85 12.55 8.04 -0.52
N SER A 86 13.12 9.25 -0.47
CA SER A 86 14.43 9.48 0.15
C SER A 86 14.47 9.17 1.65
N ARG A 87 13.33 9.31 2.33
CA ARG A 87 13.13 8.97 3.76
C ARG A 87 12.35 7.65 3.97
N SER A 88 12.23 6.81 2.95
CA SER A 88 11.55 5.52 3.06
C SER A 88 12.44 4.47 3.71
N TRP A 89 11.83 3.54 4.43
CA TRP A 89 12.45 2.30 4.94
C TRP A 89 12.63 1.20 3.88
N ILE A 90 12.26 1.47 2.62
CA ILE A 90 12.39 0.52 1.51
C ILE A 90 13.76 0.68 0.86
N ASP A 91 14.49 -0.43 0.75
CA ASP A 91 15.80 -0.48 0.10
C ASP A 91 15.70 -0.29 -1.43
N LYS A 92 16.68 0.44 -1.98
CA LYS A 92 16.79 0.76 -3.41
C LYS A 92 17.56 -0.29 -4.20
N GLN A 93 18.28 -1.20 -3.53
CA GLN A 93 19.08 -2.23 -4.20
C GLN A 93 18.29 -3.07 -5.23
N PRO A 94 17.01 -3.44 -5.02
CA PRO A 94 16.27 -4.19 -6.03
C PRO A 94 16.16 -3.46 -7.37
N GLY A 95 15.95 -2.13 -7.37
CA GLY A 95 15.88 -1.34 -8.60
C GLY A 95 17.22 -1.27 -9.32
N ILE A 96 18.31 -1.08 -8.58
CA ILE A 96 19.67 -1.08 -9.14
C ILE A 96 20.00 -2.46 -9.73
N HIS A 97 19.59 -3.53 -9.06
CA HIS A 97 19.76 -4.88 -9.56
C HIS A 97 18.97 -5.11 -10.86
N VAL A 98 17.71 -4.66 -10.93
CA VAL A 98 16.88 -4.76 -12.13
C VAL A 98 17.46 -3.97 -13.29
N GLN A 99 17.99 -2.77 -13.04
CA GLN A 99 18.66 -1.94 -14.04
C GLN A 99 19.85 -2.66 -14.68
N ARG A 100 20.60 -3.45 -13.90
CA ARG A 100 21.69 -4.31 -14.42
C ARG A 100 21.17 -5.54 -15.16
N LEU A 101 20.12 -6.18 -14.65
CA LEU A 101 19.50 -7.35 -15.30
C LEU A 101 18.90 -7.03 -16.68
N ARG A 102 18.55 -5.76 -16.91
CA ARG A 102 17.89 -5.28 -18.13
C ARG A 102 18.69 -4.14 -18.76
N GLU A 103 20.01 -4.31 -18.86
CA GLU A 103 20.94 -3.31 -19.42
C GLU A 103 20.61 -2.89 -20.86
N ASP A 104 19.85 -3.71 -21.58
CA ASP A 104 19.40 -3.50 -22.95
C ASP A 104 17.95 -2.99 -23.07
N SER A 105 17.38 -2.53 -21.94
CA SER A 105 16.03 -1.99 -21.84
C SER A 105 16.04 -0.66 -21.07
N ASP A 106 14.99 0.13 -21.23
CA ASP A 106 14.84 1.39 -20.51
C ASP A 106 14.42 1.16 -19.04
N VAL A 107 15.37 1.32 -18.12
CA VAL A 107 15.17 1.18 -16.67
C VAL A 107 15.75 2.38 -15.94
N ASP A 108 14.87 3.16 -15.33
CA ASP A 108 15.23 4.35 -14.57
C ASP A 108 14.98 4.20 -13.05
N ILE A 109 15.68 5.00 -12.25
CA ILE A 109 15.58 5.01 -10.79
C ILE A 109 15.42 6.45 -10.30
N GLU A 110 14.22 6.75 -9.83
CA GLU A 110 13.83 8.06 -9.32
C GLU A 110 13.77 8.07 -7.80
N ILE A 111 14.37 9.09 -7.18
CA ILE A 111 14.35 9.28 -5.73
C ILE A 111 13.57 10.55 -5.43
N LEU A 112 12.41 10.38 -4.82
CA LEU A 112 11.55 11.49 -4.41
C LEU A 112 11.95 12.01 -3.03
N ASP A 113 12.30 13.28 -2.98
CA ASP A 113 12.58 13.94 -1.72
C ASP A 113 11.32 14.28 -0.94
N GLY A 114 11.29 13.87 0.32
CA GLY A 114 10.25 14.30 1.25
C GLY A 114 10.60 15.69 1.76
N GLY A 115 9.91 16.71 1.25
CA GLY A 115 9.87 18.04 1.87
C GLY A 115 9.36 18.01 3.32
#